data_AF-A0A7S1WQQ0-F1
#
_entry.id   AF-A0A7S1WQQ0-F1
#
_cell.length_a   1.000
_cell.length_b   1.000
_cell.length_c   1.000
_cell.angle_alpha   90.00
_cell.angle_beta   90.00
_cell.angle_gamma   90.00
#
_symmetry.space_group_name_H-M   'P 1'
#
loop_
_entity.id
_entity.type
_entity.pdbx_description
1 polymer ?
#
loop_
_entity_poly.entity_id
_entity_poly.type
_entity_poly.pdbx_seq_one_letter_code
_entity_poly.pdbx_strand_id
1 'polypeptide(L)'
;MVQGIGGPWHTSRRGFGWTKDDSWLSFKVKAEDCNVQKLAGGVLMRSEQRTETVLEAVGTRSVYNSVKALVLANRMAAEALEQKGGDQVLVRRIGFIPSFARKDELQWMRLRVVAVGERPAEGGRSVGGVDVSGLESPNLKVGASTELRSLQNAILANWMQRCAGNRGEPILSAMGDASVSRAVKGAAFALRELSKRRNGARPSPSG
;
A
#
# COMPACT_ATOMS: atom_id res chain seq x y z
N MET A 1 -38.38 12.34 -26.96
CA MET A 1 -37.39 11.83 -27.93
C MET A 1 -36.04 12.43 -27.53
N VAL A 2 -35.18 11.63 -26.90
CA VAL A 2 -33.88 12.08 -26.33
C VAL A 2 -32.83 11.97 -27.43
N GLN A 3 -32.23 13.10 -27.82
CA GLN A 3 -31.06 13.12 -28.69
C GLN A 3 -29.80 13.13 -27.82
N GLY A 4 -28.99 12.09 -27.96
CA GLY A 4 -27.71 11.93 -27.27
C GLY A 4 -26.66 12.88 -27.82
N ILE A 5 -25.98 13.59 -26.92
CA ILE A 5 -24.77 14.36 -27.21
C ILE A 5 -23.60 13.59 -26.57
N GLY A 6 -23.13 12.57 -27.28
CA GLY A 6 -21.85 11.90 -27.00
C GLY A 6 -20.77 12.53 -27.88
N GLY A 7 -20.13 13.60 -27.40
CA GLY A 7 -18.96 14.19 -28.05
C GLY A 7 -17.65 13.50 -27.62
N PRO A 8 -16.64 13.41 -28.50
CA PRO A 8 -15.36 12.80 -28.17
C PRO A 8 -14.59 13.65 -27.15
N TRP A 9 -14.08 13.00 -26.11
CA TRP A 9 -13.21 13.60 -25.10
C TRP A 9 -11.94 14.15 -25.76
N HIS A 10 -11.94 15.43 -26.12
CA HIS A 10 -10.70 16.14 -26.42
C HIS A 10 -9.87 16.24 -25.13
N THR A 11 -8.94 15.31 -24.95
CA THR A 11 -7.85 15.44 -23.99
C THR A 11 -6.97 16.61 -24.43
N SER A 12 -7.28 17.81 -23.96
CA SER A 12 -6.35 18.94 -24.01
C SER A 12 -5.14 18.58 -23.15
N ARG A 13 -4.10 18.02 -23.77
CA ARG A 13 -2.79 17.77 -23.17
C ARG A 13 -2.12 19.12 -22.89
N ARG A 14 -2.50 19.77 -21.79
CA ARG A 14 -1.59 20.74 -21.16
C ARG A 14 -0.44 19.91 -20.59
N GLY A 15 0.75 20.06 -21.17
CA GLY A 15 1.98 19.37 -20.78
C GLY A 15 2.49 19.79 -19.41
N PHE A 16 1.71 19.55 -18.35
CA PHE A 16 2.20 19.55 -16.98
C PHE A 16 2.85 18.17 -16.73
N GLY A 17 3.96 17.92 -17.41
CA GLY A 17 4.72 16.69 -17.29
C GLY A 17 5.68 16.84 -16.12
N TRP A 18 5.41 16.14 -15.02
CA TRP A 18 6.36 15.96 -13.93
C TRP A 18 7.64 15.33 -14.49
N THR A 19 8.81 15.89 -14.15
CA THR A 19 10.09 15.33 -14.61
C THR A 19 10.57 14.27 -13.61
N LYS A 20 11.60 13.50 -13.98
CA LYS A 20 12.24 12.54 -13.06
C LYS A 20 12.88 13.23 -11.85
N ASP A 21 13.17 14.52 -11.95
CA ASP A 21 13.77 15.32 -10.88
C ASP A 21 12.75 15.60 -9.76
N ASP A 22 11.46 15.58 -10.08
CA ASP A 22 10.35 15.65 -9.11
C ASP A 22 10.12 14.30 -8.43
N SER A 23 11.17 13.70 -7.87
CA SER A 23 11.12 12.37 -7.25
C SER A 23 10.19 12.30 -6.04
N TRP A 24 9.95 13.43 -5.38
CA TRP A 24 9.09 13.57 -4.21
C TRP A 24 8.07 14.68 -4.39
N LEU A 25 6.77 14.37 -4.27
CA LEU A 25 5.69 15.34 -4.35
C LEU A 25 4.68 15.17 -3.21
N SER A 26 4.29 16.30 -2.61
CA SER A 26 3.22 16.36 -1.62
C SER A 26 1.98 17.06 -2.19
N PHE A 27 0.83 16.38 -2.14
CA PHE A 27 -0.49 16.95 -2.43
C PHE A 27 -1.15 17.41 -1.14
N LYS A 28 -1.34 18.72 -1.01
CA LYS A 28 -2.19 19.27 0.07
C LYS A 28 -3.65 19.10 -0.30
N VAL A 29 -4.35 18.25 0.44
CA VAL A 29 -5.75 17.93 0.16
C VAL A 29 -6.66 18.87 0.93
N LYS A 30 -7.52 19.58 0.21
CA LYS A 30 -8.49 20.54 0.76
C LYS A 30 -9.76 19.82 1.23
N ALA A 31 -10.43 20.41 2.21
CA ALA A 31 -11.73 19.95 2.69
C ALA A 31 -12.86 20.24 1.67
N GLU A 32 -12.92 21.49 1.20
CA GLU A 32 -13.90 21.97 0.22
C GLU A 32 -13.29 22.08 -1.18
N ASP A 33 -14.15 21.99 -2.19
CA ASP A 33 -13.82 22.13 -3.62
C ASP A 33 -12.68 21.22 -4.13
N CYS A 34 -12.42 20.13 -3.41
CA CYS A 34 -11.44 19.15 -3.83
C CYS A 34 -11.98 18.38 -5.02
N ASN A 35 -11.34 18.54 -6.18
CA ASN A 35 -11.60 17.68 -7.34
C ASN A 35 -10.95 16.30 -7.12
N VAL A 36 -11.68 15.43 -6.41
CA VAL A 36 -11.20 14.10 -5.98
C VAL A 36 -10.85 13.22 -7.18
N GLN A 37 -11.57 13.34 -8.30
CA GLN A 37 -11.30 12.61 -9.54
C GLN A 37 -9.95 13.00 -10.14
N LYS A 38 -9.67 14.31 -10.21
CA LYS A 38 -8.37 14.80 -10.68
C LYS A 38 -7.23 14.39 -9.74
N LEU A 39 -7.46 14.44 -8.43
CA LEU A 39 -6.50 13.96 -7.44
C LEU A 39 -6.20 12.46 -7.63
N ALA A 40 -7.23 11.63 -7.79
CA ALA A 40 -7.10 10.20 -8.04
C ALA A 40 -6.28 9.90 -9.32
N GLY A 41 -6.57 10.61 -10.42
CA GLY A 41 -5.81 10.48 -11.65
C GLY A 41 -4.33 10.88 -11.50
N GLY A 42 -4.06 11.95 -10.74
CA GLY A 42 -2.69 12.35 -10.41
C GLY A 42 -1.94 11.32 -9.56
N VAL A 43 -2.62 10.73 -8.57
CA VAL A 43 -2.08 9.66 -7.73
C VAL A 43 -1.76 8.41 -8.54
N LEU A 44 -2.67 7.99 -9.43
CA LEU A 44 -2.45 6.84 -10.32
C LEU A 44 -1.26 7.09 -11.24
N MET A 45 -1.24 8.23 -11.95
CA MET A 45 -0.16 8.58 -12.87
C MET A 45 1.22 8.58 -12.19
N ARG A 46 1.32 9.16 -10.99
CA ARG A 46 2.59 9.18 -10.25
C ARG A 46 2.99 7.80 -9.75
N SER A 47 2.00 6.97 -9.39
CA SER A 47 2.22 5.56 -9.03
C SER A 47 2.77 4.77 -10.23
N GLU A 48 2.24 4.98 -11.43
CA GLU A 48 2.74 4.38 -12.68
C GLU A 48 4.17 4.82 -13.00
N GLN A 49 4.48 6.10 -12.74
CA GLN A 49 5.84 6.65 -12.86
C GLN A 49 6.77 6.25 -11.72
N ARG A 50 6.28 5.52 -10.71
CA ARG A 50 7.03 5.10 -9.51
C ARG A 50 7.71 6.24 -8.77
N THR A 51 7.05 7.39 -8.77
CA THR A 51 7.54 8.57 -8.06
C THR A 51 6.93 8.65 -6.67
N GLU A 52 7.70 9.15 -5.71
CA GLU A 52 7.21 9.25 -4.34
C GLU A 52 6.10 10.30 -4.27
N THR A 53 4.99 9.88 -3.68
CA THR A 53 3.76 10.68 -3.61
C THR A 53 3.20 10.63 -2.20
N VAL A 54 2.91 11.80 -1.67
CA VAL A 54 2.36 11.98 -0.32
C VAL A 54 1.07 12.79 -0.41
N LEU A 55 0.02 12.37 0.27
CA LEU A 55 -1.17 13.19 0.49
C LEU A 55 -1.12 13.76 1.90
N GLU A 56 -1.17 15.08 2.03
CA GLU A 56 -1.21 15.78 3.29
C GLU A 56 -2.61 16.36 3.49
N ALA A 57 -3.30 15.89 4.52
CA ALA A 57 -4.65 16.28 4.86
C ALA A 57 -4.71 16.86 6.26
N VAL A 58 -5.41 17.98 6.41
CA VAL A 58 -5.68 18.60 7.71
C VAL A 58 -7.19 18.65 7.92
N GLY A 59 -7.66 18.09 9.04
CA GLY A 59 -9.07 17.96 9.36
C GLY A 59 -9.80 16.80 8.67
N THR A 60 -10.91 16.37 9.28
CA THR A 60 -11.63 15.13 8.94
C THR A 60 -12.09 15.07 7.48
N ARG A 61 -12.55 16.18 6.91
CA ARG A 61 -13.06 16.22 5.52
C ARG A 61 -11.93 16.07 4.50
N SER A 62 -10.77 16.69 4.74
CA SER A 62 -9.57 16.53 3.91
C SER A 62 -9.02 15.09 3.96
N VAL A 63 -9.07 14.47 5.14
CA VAL A 63 -8.72 13.06 5.37
C VAL A 63 -9.61 12.17 4.51
N TYR A 64 -10.94 12.37 4.61
CA TYR A 64 -11.93 11.64 3.82
C TYR A 64 -11.69 11.80 2.31
N ASN A 65 -11.45 13.02 1.82
CA ASN A 65 -11.17 13.28 0.40
C ASN A 65 -9.90 12.54 -0.08
N SER A 66 -8.88 12.45 0.78
CA SER A 66 -7.62 11.75 0.46
C SER A 66 -7.84 10.25 0.32
N VAL A 67 -8.56 9.63 1.27
CA VAL A 67 -8.91 8.21 1.22
C VAL A 67 -9.80 7.93 0.01
N LYS A 68 -10.79 8.78 -0.25
CA LYS A 68 -11.67 8.65 -1.43
C LYS A 68 -10.89 8.73 -2.74
N ALA A 69 -9.89 9.60 -2.85
CA ALA A 69 -9.02 9.67 -4.02
C ALA A 69 -8.20 8.39 -4.21
N LEU A 70 -7.68 7.78 -3.14
CA LEU A 70 -6.96 6.50 -3.20
C LEU A 70 -7.85 5.34 -3.62
N VAL A 71 -9.10 5.30 -3.14
CA VAL A 71 -10.08 4.28 -3.56
C VAL A 71 -10.40 4.44 -5.05
N LEU A 72 -10.61 5.67 -5.52
CA LEU A 72 -10.85 5.94 -6.94
C LEU A 72 -9.63 5.59 -7.81
N ALA A 73 -8.41 5.90 -7.35
CA ALA A 73 -7.19 5.56 -8.07
C ALA A 73 -7.02 4.04 -8.21
N ASN A 74 -7.33 3.26 -7.17
CA ASN A 74 -7.37 1.80 -7.24
C ASN A 74 -8.40 1.28 -8.24
N ARG A 75 -9.60 1.88 -8.25
CA ARG A 75 -10.63 1.52 -9.22
C ARG A 75 -10.18 1.79 -10.65
N MET A 76 -9.59 2.95 -10.92
CA MET A 76 -9.03 3.29 -12.23
C MET A 76 -7.92 2.31 -12.65
N ALA A 77 -7.06 1.89 -11.71
CA ALA A 77 -6.03 0.88 -11.96
C ALA A 77 -6.64 -0.49 -12.33
N ALA A 78 -7.71 -0.91 -11.65
CA ALA A 78 -8.43 -2.14 -11.96
C ALA A 78 -9.11 -2.08 -13.34
N GLU A 79 -9.80 -0.98 -13.65
CA GLU A 79 -10.42 -0.76 -14.97
C GLU A 79 -9.37 -0.76 -16.09
N ALA A 80 -8.19 -0.16 -15.85
CA ALA A 80 -7.08 -0.20 -16.81
C ALA A 80 -6.54 -1.63 -17.03
N LEU A 81 -6.52 -2.47 -15.97
CA LEU A 81 -6.09 -3.86 -16.05
C LEU A 81 -7.05 -4.69 -16.90
N GLU A 82 -8.35 -4.49 -16.73
CA GLU A 82 -9.39 -5.15 -17.53
C GLU A 82 -9.33 -4.74 -19.00
N GLN A 83 -9.05 -3.46 -19.28
CA GLN A 83 -9.05 -2.92 -20.65
C GLN A 83 -7.78 -3.25 -21.45
N LYS A 84 -6.60 -3.19 -20.81
CA LYS A 84 -5.30 -3.27 -21.52
C LYS A 84 -4.66 -4.66 -21.51
N GLY A 85 -5.23 -5.60 -20.76
CA GLY A 85 -4.59 -6.89 -20.47
C GLY A 85 -3.49 -6.74 -19.42
N GLY A 86 -3.28 -7.78 -18.62
CA GLY A 86 -2.45 -7.75 -17.41
C GLY A 86 -1.01 -7.27 -17.58
N ASP A 87 -0.43 -7.47 -18.77
CA ASP A 87 0.99 -7.22 -19.05
C ASP A 87 1.31 -5.75 -19.35
N GLN A 88 0.31 -4.94 -19.73
CA GLN A 88 0.53 -3.53 -20.08
C GLN A 88 0.35 -2.56 -18.89
N VAL A 89 -0.08 -3.07 -17.73
CA VAL A 89 -0.39 -2.24 -16.56
C VAL A 89 0.74 -2.31 -15.54
N LEU A 90 1.40 -1.17 -15.35
CA LEU A 90 2.55 -1.02 -14.43
C LEU A 90 2.15 -1.08 -12.95
N VAL A 91 0.89 -0.76 -12.63
CA VAL A 91 0.38 -0.68 -11.25
C VAL A 91 -0.93 -1.45 -11.15
N ARG A 92 -0.90 -2.58 -10.44
CA ARG A 92 -2.11 -3.39 -10.22
C ARG A 92 -2.94 -2.88 -9.05
N ARG A 93 -2.29 -2.38 -8.00
CA ARG A 93 -2.92 -1.86 -6.78
C ARG A 93 -2.15 -0.67 -6.24
N ILE A 94 -2.83 0.18 -5.49
CA ILE A 94 -2.26 1.34 -4.80
C ILE A 94 -2.57 1.19 -3.31
N GLY A 95 -1.54 0.95 -2.51
CA GLY A 95 -1.59 0.99 -1.06
C GLY A 95 -1.24 2.37 -0.51
N PHE A 96 -1.34 2.51 0.80
CA PHE A 96 -0.87 3.71 1.50
C PHE A 96 -0.39 3.38 2.91
N ILE A 97 0.53 4.20 3.42
CA ILE A 97 1.03 4.15 4.79
C ILE A 97 0.61 5.45 5.48
N PRO A 98 -0.35 5.40 6.43
CA PRO A 98 -0.75 6.58 7.18
C PRO A 98 0.29 6.92 8.26
N SER A 99 0.54 8.21 8.43
CA SER A 99 1.23 8.78 9.57
C SER A 99 0.38 9.92 10.12
N PHE A 100 0.19 9.93 11.43
CA PHE A 100 -0.60 10.94 12.13
C PHE A 100 0.33 11.82 12.92
N ALA A 101 0.08 13.12 12.88
CA ALA A 101 0.61 13.99 13.91
C ALA A 101 -0.41 15.06 14.29
N ARG A 102 -0.21 15.57 15.50
CA ARG A 102 -1.10 16.51 16.15
C ARG A 102 -0.25 17.65 16.69
N LYS A 103 -0.71 18.88 16.46
CA LYS A 103 -0.20 20.08 17.10
C LYS A 103 -1.40 20.89 17.56
N ASP A 104 -1.51 21.10 18.87
CA ASP A 104 -2.64 21.78 19.49
C ASP A 104 -3.98 21.07 19.17
N GLU A 105 -4.94 21.80 18.61
CA GLU A 105 -6.24 21.29 18.16
C GLU A 105 -6.20 20.72 16.73
N LEU A 106 -5.11 20.94 16.00
CA LEU A 106 -4.97 20.51 14.61
C LEU A 106 -4.43 19.08 14.53
N GLN A 107 -5.19 18.21 13.87
CA GLN A 107 -4.75 16.89 13.46
C GLN A 107 -4.41 16.90 11.97
N TRP A 108 -3.19 16.49 11.63
CA TRP A 108 -2.81 16.25 10.24
C TRP A 108 -2.51 14.78 10.00
N MET A 109 -2.94 14.29 8.85
CA MET A 109 -2.65 12.97 8.37
C MET A 109 -1.80 13.07 7.11
N ARG A 110 -0.70 12.33 7.10
CA ARG A 110 0.16 12.14 5.94
C ARG A 110 -0.05 10.73 5.42
N LEU A 111 -0.47 10.58 4.18
CA LEU A 111 -0.61 9.29 3.51
C LEU A 111 0.50 9.15 2.48
N ARG A 112 1.49 8.31 2.77
CA ARG A 112 2.47 7.93 1.75
C ARG A 112 1.84 6.92 0.81
N VAL A 113 1.76 7.24 -0.46
CA VAL A 113 1.19 6.36 -1.50
C VAL A 113 2.24 5.32 -1.91
N VAL A 114 1.83 4.06 -2.03
CA VAL A 114 2.69 2.95 -2.42
C VAL A 114 2.06 2.20 -3.58
N ALA A 115 2.71 2.19 -4.74
CA ALA A 115 2.30 1.32 -5.84
C ALA A 115 2.62 -0.14 -5.50
N VAL A 116 1.64 -1.02 -5.61
CA VAL A 116 1.74 -2.45 -5.36
C VAL A 116 1.53 -3.19 -6.69
N GLY A 117 2.59 -3.81 -7.20
CA GLY A 117 2.58 -4.54 -8.45
C GLY A 117 3.89 -5.31 -8.65
N GLU A 118 3.87 -6.27 -9.58
CA GLU A 118 5.08 -6.95 -10.04
C GLU A 118 6.00 -5.91 -10.68
N ARG A 119 7.27 -5.90 -10.25
CA ARG A 119 8.28 -5.10 -10.94
C ARG A 119 8.47 -5.82 -12.28
N PRO A 120 8.23 -5.21 -13.46
CA PRO A 120 8.77 -5.77 -14.68
C PRO A 120 10.26 -5.97 -14.42
N ALA A 121 10.74 -7.18 -14.64
CA ALA A 121 12.12 -7.55 -14.50
C ALA A 121 12.93 -6.81 -15.59
N GLU A 122 13.06 -5.49 -15.46
CA GLU A 122 13.97 -4.71 -16.29
C GLU A 122 15.39 -5.06 -15.83
N GLY A 123 16.06 -5.87 -16.65
CA GLY A 123 17.51 -5.96 -16.82
C GLY A 123 18.36 -5.75 -15.56
N GLY A 124 18.88 -6.86 -15.02
CA GLY A 124 19.63 -6.88 -13.77
C GLY A 124 20.75 -5.84 -13.62
N ARG A 125 20.80 -5.26 -12.42
CA ARG A 125 21.96 -5.45 -11.55
C ARG A 125 21.47 -5.93 -10.19
N SER A 126 21.43 -7.25 -10.07
CA SER A 126 21.54 -7.97 -8.81
C SER A 126 22.86 -7.57 -8.14
N VAL A 127 22.82 -6.57 -7.27
CA VAL A 127 23.86 -6.38 -6.25
C VAL A 127 23.53 -7.40 -5.15
N GLY A 128 24.12 -8.58 -5.25
CA GLY A 128 23.91 -9.70 -4.32
C GLY A 128 22.73 -10.59 -4.73
N GLY A 129 22.98 -11.50 -5.67
CA GLY A 129 22.01 -12.49 -6.12
C GLY A 129 21.53 -13.40 -5.00
N VAL A 130 20.25 -13.25 -4.64
CA VAL A 130 19.41 -14.37 -4.23
C VAL A 130 18.24 -14.35 -5.19
N ASP A 131 18.03 -15.44 -5.88
CA ASP A 131 16.88 -15.65 -6.75
C ASP A 131 15.63 -15.78 -5.87
N VAL A 132 14.83 -14.70 -5.78
CA VAL A 132 13.65 -14.62 -4.87
C VAL A 132 12.37 -15.12 -5.55
N SER A 133 12.46 -15.60 -6.79
CA SER A 133 11.33 -16.17 -7.55
C SER A 133 10.75 -17.47 -6.93
N GLY A 134 11.39 -18.01 -5.89
CA GLY A 134 10.91 -19.17 -5.12
C GLY A 134 10.59 -18.93 -3.63
N LEU A 135 10.58 -17.68 -3.14
CA LEU A 135 10.20 -17.42 -1.75
C LEU A 135 8.66 -17.37 -1.64
N GLU A 136 8.06 -18.56 -1.62
CA GLU A 136 6.68 -18.74 -1.19
C GLU A 136 6.47 -17.95 0.11
N SER A 137 5.45 -17.09 0.14
CA SER A 137 4.96 -16.50 1.37
C SER A 137 4.78 -17.62 2.39
N PRO A 138 5.49 -17.62 3.53
CA PRO A 138 5.44 -18.75 4.44
C PRO A 138 4.00 -18.90 4.94
N ASN A 139 3.36 -19.98 4.50
CA ASN A 139 2.03 -20.34 4.92
C ASN A 139 2.13 -21.02 6.29
N LEU A 140 1.84 -20.26 7.34
CA LEU A 140 1.85 -20.76 8.71
C LEU A 140 0.58 -21.58 8.93
N LYS A 141 0.71 -22.90 8.87
CA LYS A 141 -0.36 -23.84 9.20
C LYS A 141 -0.55 -23.88 10.71
N VAL A 142 -1.74 -23.50 11.17
CA VAL A 142 -2.11 -23.49 12.59
C VAL A 142 -3.03 -24.67 12.87
N GLY A 143 -2.59 -25.54 13.77
CA GLY A 143 -3.38 -26.64 14.30
C GLY A 143 -3.84 -26.37 15.74
N ALA A 144 -4.74 -27.23 16.23
CA ALA A 144 -5.27 -27.13 17.59
C ALA A 144 -4.18 -27.25 18.69
N SER A 145 -3.04 -27.88 18.38
CA SER A 145 -1.90 -28.04 19.29
C SER A 145 -0.82 -26.96 19.12
N THR A 146 -0.91 -26.07 18.12
CA THR A 146 0.13 -25.07 17.82
C THR A 146 0.35 -24.11 18.99
N GLU A 147 1.55 -24.08 19.55
CA GLU A 147 1.87 -23.21 20.69
C GLU A 147 1.75 -21.72 20.31
N LEU A 148 1.04 -20.95 21.14
CA LEU A 148 0.76 -19.53 20.87
C LEU A 148 2.03 -18.67 20.80
N ARG A 149 3.02 -18.95 21.65
CA ARG A 149 4.27 -18.19 21.69
C ARG A 149 5.13 -18.44 20.44
N SER A 150 5.19 -19.69 20.00
CA SER A 150 5.86 -20.07 18.75
C SER A 150 5.18 -19.41 17.54
N LEU A 151 3.86 -19.46 17.45
CA LEU A 151 3.09 -18.79 16.40
C LEU A 151 3.29 -17.27 16.39
N GLN A 152 3.26 -16.64 17.57
CA GLN A 152 3.53 -15.22 17.72
C GLN A 152 4.92 -14.86 17.16
N ASN A 153 5.96 -15.62 17.54
CA ASN A 153 7.33 -15.39 17.09
C ASN A 153 7.47 -15.56 15.57
N ALA A 154 6.79 -16.55 14.97
CA ALA A 154 6.80 -16.75 13.52
C ALA A 154 6.16 -15.58 12.77
N ILE A 155 5.03 -15.06 13.25
CA ILE A 155 4.36 -13.88 12.67
C ILE A 155 5.28 -12.65 12.78
N LEU A 156 5.90 -12.44 13.95
CA LEU A 156 6.84 -11.34 14.17
C LEU A 156 8.07 -11.44 13.25
N ALA A 157 8.66 -12.63 13.13
CA ALA A 157 9.82 -12.86 12.28
C ALA A 157 9.51 -12.53 10.81
N ASN A 158 8.37 -13.01 10.31
CA ASN A 158 7.95 -12.72 8.95
C ASN A 158 7.67 -11.21 8.74
N TRP A 159 7.04 -10.55 9.72
CA TRP A 159 6.84 -9.10 9.67
C TRP A 159 8.17 -8.33 9.65
N MET A 160 9.15 -8.74 10.46
CA MET A 160 10.49 -8.13 10.46
C MET A 160 11.21 -8.34 9.12
N GLN A 161 11.12 -9.54 8.54
CA GLN A 161 11.63 -9.81 7.19
C GLN A 161 10.96 -8.90 6.16
N ARG A 162 9.64 -8.67 6.26
CA ARG A 162 8.92 -7.74 5.40
C ARG A 162 9.45 -6.32 5.52
N CYS A 163 9.67 -5.84 6.74
CA CYS A 163 10.24 -4.53 6.98
C CYS A 163 11.69 -4.41 6.50
N ALA A 164 12.43 -5.51 6.42
CA ALA A 164 13.76 -5.58 5.81
C ALA A 164 13.75 -5.64 4.27
N GLY A 165 12.57 -5.54 3.64
CA GLY A 165 12.42 -5.51 2.18
C GLY A 165 12.03 -6.86 1.56
N ASN A 166 11.81 -7.90 2.36
CA ASN A 166 11.29 -9.16 1.87
C ASN A 166 9.79 -9.03 1.52
N ARG A 167 9.32 -9.67 0.45
CA ARG A 167 7.97 -9.40 -0.11
C ARG A 167 6.87 -10.35 0.35
N GLY A 168 7.18 -11.34 1.19
CA GLY A 168 6.20 -12.30 1.69
C GLY A 168 5.26 -11.67 2.74
N GLU A 169 3.96 -11.76 2.51
CA GLU A 169 2.97 -11.56 3.59
C GLU A 169 2.77 -12.88 4.34
N PRO A 170 2.70 -12.88 5.69
CA PRO A 170 2.46 -14.11 6.42
C PRO A 170 1.00 -14.52 6.22
N ILE A 171 0.79 -15.71 5.65
CA ILE A 171 -0.55 -16.28 5.49
C ILE A 171 -0.75 -17.27 6.64
N LEU A 172 -1.83 -17.09 7.40
CA LEU A 172 -2.24 -18.05 8.43
C LEU A 172 -3.33 -18.96 7.84
N SER A 173 -3.07 -20.26 7.78
CA SER A 173 -4.08 -21.27 7.40
C SER A 173 -4.46 -22.10 8.60
N ALA A 174 -5.73 -22.09 8.98
CA ALA A 174 -6.24 -22.85 10.13
C ALA A 174 -7.51 -23.61 9.74
N MET A 175 -7.64 -24.84 10.22
CA MET A 175 -8.83 -25.67 10.01
C MET A 175 -9.34 -26.20 11.35
N GLY A 176 -10.65 -26.05 11.59
CA GLY A 176 -11.29 -26.35 12.88
C GLY A 176 -11.31 -25.15 13.83
N ASP A 177 -12.31 -25.14 14.70
CA ASP A 177 -12.62 -24.08 15.67
C ASP A 177 -11.44 -23.78 16.61
N ALA A 178 -10.81 -24.82 17.19
CA ALA A 178 -9.68 -24.68 18.09
C ALA A 178 -8.46 -24.06 17.39
N SER A 179 -8.19 -24.49 16.15
CA SER A 179 -7.10 -23.97 15.33
C SER A 179 -7.31 -22.51 14.94
N VAL A 180 -8.53 -22.14 14.53
CA VAL A 180 -8.89 -20.74 14.20
C VAL A 180 -8.76 -19.86 15.43
N SER A 181 -9.25 -20.29 16.59
CA SER A 181 -9.10 -19.56 17.85
C SER A 181 -7.63 -19.30 18.19
N ARG A 182 -6.75 -20.29 17.99
CA ARG A 182 -5.30 -20.11 18.19
C ARG A 182 -4.67 -19.18 17.17
N ALA A 183 -5.05 -19.25 15.90
CA ALA A 183 -4.55 -18.38 14.86
C ALA A 183 -4.83 -16.90 15.17
N VAL A 184 -6.08 -16.60 15.54
CA VAL A 184 -6.51 -15.24 15.90
C VAL A 184 -5.78 -14.73 17.16
N LYS A 185 -5.65 -15.58 18.20
CA LYS A 185 -4.90 -15.22 19.42
C LYS A 185 -3.43 -14.96 19.13
N GLY A 186 -2.77 -15.81 18.35
CA GLY A 186 -1.37 -15.64 17.95
C GLY A 186 -1.13 -14.34 17.19
N ALA A 187 -2.01 -14.03 16.21
CA ALA A 187 -1.97 -12.78 15.47
C ALA A 187 -2.17 -11.55 16.38
N ALA A 188 -3.14 -11.60 17.30
CA ALA A 188 -3.39 -10.52 18.25
C ALA A 188 -2.18 -10.27 19.18
N PHE A 189 -1.55 -11.33 19.69
CA PHE A 189 -0.33 -11.18 20.50
C PHE A 189 0.84 -10.62 19.70
N ALA A 190 1.02 -11.05 18.44
CA ALA A 190 2.06 -10.51 17.57
C ALA A 190 1.84 -9.02 17.30
N LEU A 191 0.62 -8.59 16.97
CA LEU A 191 0.29 -7.18 16.75
C LEU A 191 0.49 -6.33 18.01
N ARG A 192 0.08 -6.84 19.18
CA ARG A 192 0.33 -6.17 20.46
C ARG A 192 1.83 -6.01 20.74
N GLU A 193 2.64 -6.99 20.35
CA GLU A 193 4.08 -6.91 20.54
C GLU A 193 4.74 -5.95 19.55
N LEU A 194 4.26 -5.91 18.30
CA LEU A 194 4.69 -4.91 17.30
C LEU A 194 4.37 -3.49 17.76
N SER A 195 3.21 -3.26 18.37
CA SER A 195 2.82 -1.91 18.82
C SER A 195 3.65 -1.39 20.00
N LYS A 196 4.17 -2.28 20.86
CA LYS A 196 5.12 -1.91 21.93
C LYS A 196 6.49 -1.50 21.40
N ARG A 197 6.88 -1.99 20.21
CA ARG A 197 8.17 -1.64 19.58
C ARG A 197 8.07 -0.23 18.99
N ARG A 198 8.32 0.76 19.85
CA ARG A 198 8.18 2.22 19.64
C ARG A 198 8.94 2.81 18.43
N ASN A 199 9.84 2.06 17.80
CA ASN A 199 10.69 2.53 16.68
C ASN A 199 10.40 1.85 15.34
N GLY A 200 9.27 1.12 15.20
CA GLY A 200 9.05 0.28 14.03
C GLY A 200 10.09 -0.85 13.96
N ALA A 201 9.93 -1.75 13.01
CA ALA A 201 10.68 -3.00 12.90
C ALA A 201 12.17 -2.85 12.51
N ARG A 202 12.90 -1.87 13.07
CA ARG A 202 14.36 -1.91 13.05
C ARG A 202 14.83 -2.95 14.06
N PRO A 203 15.60 -3.96 13.65
CA PRO A 203 16.28 -4.81 14.62
C PRO A 203 17.16 -3.91 15.49
N SER A 204 16.99 -4.01 16.81
CA SER A 204 18.00 -3.48 17.73
C SER A 204 19.30 -4.23 17.44
N PRO A 205 20.44 -3.56 17.24
CA PRO A 205 21.71 -4.26 17.19
C PRO A 205 21.84 -5.02 18.52
N SER A 206 21.90 -6.34 18.44
CA SER A 206 22.20 -7.20 19.57
C SER A 206 23.61 -6.84 20.05
N GLY A 207 23.68 -6.21 21.21
CA GLY A 207 24.90 -6.17 22.03
C GLY A 207 25.03 -7.45 22.84
#